data_AF-A0A3Q1EBD3-F1
#
_entry.id   AF-A0A3Q1EBD3-F1
#
_cell.length_a   1.000
_cell.length_b   1.000
_cell.length_c   1.000
_cell.angle_alpha   90.00
_cell.angle_beta   90.00
_cell.angle_gamma   90.00
#
_symmetry.space_group_name_H-M   'P 1'
#
loop_
_entity.id
_entity.type
_entity.pdbx_description
1 polymer ?
#
loop_
_entity_poly.entity_id
_entity_poly.type
_entity_poly.pdbx_seq_one_letter_code
_entity_poly.pdbx_strand_id
1 'polypeptide(L)'
;EAPIKPKRTARVSSNGVKPPAEIDDEDINDVASMAGVNLSEESANILATNSGLVGVVTHSCKDETRYGVTDLGVEVVNYVSHATQQRLQNLLEKVSEVAQQKNITFKDDNYEQSSDVRVQLKFFEQLDQLEKQRKEEQEREILLKAAKSRARQEDPEQLRLKQKAKEMQQQELAQMRQREANMTALAAIGPRKKRKNLDSPSSSASAEVTFSTGSGTGPSLPGGPGSSGSRPTRQRITRVNLRDLLFCLENERFTSRSHFLYKGFLK
;
A
#
# COMPACT_ATOMS: atom_id res chain seq x y z
N GLU A 1 -7.63 -38.32 -67.65
CA GLU A 1 -6.29 -38.91 -67.85
C GLU A 1 -5.41 -38.49 -66.67
N ALA A 2 -5.19 -39.40 -65.73
CA ALA A 2 -4.09 -39.33 -64.75
C ALA A 2 -2.81 -39.88 -65.43
N PRO A 3 -1.62 -40.00 -64.80
CA PRO A 3 -1.13 -39.44 -63.52
C PRO A 3 0.32 -38.85 -63.64
N ILE A 4 0.80 -38.20 -62.58
CA ILE A 4 2.24 -38.21 -62.24
C ILE A 4 2.38 -38.78 -60.82
N LYS A 5 3.12 -39.89 -60.71
CA LYS A 5 3.53 -40.61 -59.50
C LYS A 5 4.81 -41.41 -59.85
N PRO A 6 5.60 -41.91 -58.90
CA PRO A 6 6.69 -41.22 -58.22
C PRO A 6 8.06 -41.90 -58.45
N LYS A 7 9.18 -41.25 -58.12
CA LYS A 7 10.49 -41.93 -57.99
C LYS A 7 10.75 -42.31 -56.52
N ARG A 8 10.84 -43.61 -56.28
CA ARG A 8 11.39 -44.29 -55.10
C ARG A 8 12.91 -44.20 -55.12
N THR A 9 13.53 -44.05 -53.94
CA THR A 9 14.80 -44.68 -53.50
C THR A 9 15.09 -44.15 -52.09
N ALA A 10 15.62 -44.85 -51.10
CA ALA A 10 15.79 -46.26 -50.78
C ALA A 10 16.21 -46.22 -49.29
N ARG A 11 15.59 -47.02 -48.43
CA ARG A 11 16.09 -47.24 -47.06
C ARG A 11 17.35 -48.09 -47.16
N VAL A 12 18.48 -47.57 -46.69
CA VAL A 12 19.65 -48.38 -46.37
C VAL A 12 19.75 -48.42 -44.85
N SER A 13 19.42 -49.58 -44.28
CA SER A 13 19.90 -49.99 -42.97
C SER A 13 21.40 -50.27 -43.08
N SER A 14 22.20 -49.54 -42.32
CA SER A 14 23.55 -49.98 -41.96
C SER A 14 23.59 -50.18 -40.46
N ASN A 15 23.51 -51.45 -40.06
CA ASN A 15 23.91 -51.90 -38.73
C ASN A 15 25.41 -51.59 -38.57
N GLY A 16 25.70 -50.62 -37.72
CA GLY A 16 27.06 -50.29 -37.28
C GLY A 16 27.21 -50.67 -35.81
N VAL A 17 27.84 -51.83 -35.63
CA VAL A 17 28.49 -52.38 -34.42
C VAL A 17 28.73 -51.36 -33.31
N LYS A 18 28.34 -51.74 -32.09
CA LYS A 18 28.68 -51.08 -30.82
C LYS A 18 30.02 -51.67 -30.32
N PRO A 19 31.15 -50.93 -30.30
CA PRO A 19 32.30 -51.24 -29.46
C PRO A 19 32.34 -50.26 -28.26
N PRO A 20 33.20 -50.53 -27.28
CA PRO A 20 32.83 -50.54 -25.87
C PRO A 20 32.53 -49.15 -25.32
N ALA A 21 31.65 -49.12 -24.32
CA ALA A 21 31.59 -47.99 -23.40
C ALA A 21 32.95 -47.92 -22.69
N GLU A 22 33.84 -47.10 -23.22
CA GLU A 22 34.82 -46.43 -22.38
C GLU A 22 33.98 -45.61 -21.42
N ILE A 23 33.98 -46.04 -20.16
CA ILE A 23 33.49 -45.23 -19.06
C ILE A 23 34.51 -44.09 -19.01
N ASP A 24 34.20 -43.01 -19.71
CA ASP A 24 34.93 -41.77 -19.55
C ASP A 24 34.75 -41.39 -18.07
N ASP A 25 35.83 -41.51 -17.31
CA ASP A 25 35.93 -41.09 -15.91
C ASP A 25 35.71 -39.57 -15.71
N GLU A 26 35.30 -38.85 -16.77
CA GLU A 26 34.87 -37.44 -16.73
C GLU A 26 33.40 -37.29 -16.28
N ASP A 27 32.55 -38.30 -16.42
CA ASP A 27 31.10 -38.17 -16.11
C ASP A 27 30.77 -38.27 -14.61
N ILE A 28 31.70 -38.75 -13.77
CA ILE A 28 31.44 -38.96 -12.34
C ILE A 28 31.59 -37.68 -11.49
N ASN A 29 32.31 -36.69 -12.03
CA ASN A 29 32.47 -35.37 -11.40
C ASN A 29 31.63 -34.27 -12.07
N ASP A 30 30.95 -34.59 -13.19
CA ASP A 30 30.05 -33.65 -13.84
C ASP A 30 28.71 -33.58 -13.11
N VAL A 31 28.53 -32.47 -12.39
CA VAL A 31 27.32 -32.18 -11.60
C VAL A 31 26.06 -32.20 -12.48
N ALA A 32 26.20 -31.83 -13.76
CA ALA A 32 25.10 -31.90 -14.73
C ALA A 32 24.63 -33.34 -14.96
N SER A 33 25.56 -34.28 -15.16
CA SER A 33 25.26 -35.70 -15.32
C SER A 33 24.72 -36.32 -14.01
N MET A 34 25.28 -35.95 -12.85
CA MET A 34 24.76 -36.37 -11.54
C MET A 34 23.33 -35.88 -11.27
N ALA A 35 22.99 -34.68 -11.73
CA ALA A 35 21.64 -34.12 -11.62
C ALA A 35 20.68 -34.65 -12.71
N GLY A 36 21.17 -35.50 -13.62
CA GLY A 36 20.40 -36.04 -14.73
C GLY A 36 20.01 -35.00 -15.78
N VAL A 37 20.73 -33.88 -15.87
CA VAL A 37 20.46 -32.80 -16.83
C VAL A 37 21.41 -32.89 -18.01
N ASN A 38 20.85 -33.07 -19.21
CA ASN A 38 21.63 -33.10 -20.45
C ASN A 38 21.76 -31.69 -21.03
N LEU A 39 22.88 -31.03 -20.75
CA LEU A 39 23.16 -29.66 -21.20
C LEU A 39 23.13 -29.52 -22.73
N SER A 40 23.45 -30.57 -23.48
CA SER A 40 23.40 -30.56 -24.95
C SER A 40 21.95 -30.56 -25.47
N GLU A 41 21.05 -31.25 -24.78
CA GLU A 41 19.62 -31.25 -25.07
C GLU A 41 18.98 -29.92 -24.66
N GLU A 42 19.33 -29.40 -23.48
CA GLU A 42 18.81 -28.12 -22.99
C GLU A 42 19.29 -26.94 -23.85
N SER A 43 20.56 -26.93 -24.26
CA SER A 43 21.08 -25.89 -25.17
C SER A 43 20.45 -25.95 -26.57
N ALA A 44 20.22 -27.15 -27.11
CA ALA A 44 19.48 -27.32 -28.36
C ALA A 44 18.03 -26.85 -28.22
N ASN A 45 17.38 -27.14 -27.08
CA ASN A 45 16.02 -26.70 -26.79
C ASN A 45 15.95 -25.18 -26.64
N ILE A 46 16.93 -24.53 -25.99
CA ILE A 46 17.03 -23.07 -25.89
C ILE A 46 17.19 -22.45 -27.28
N LEU A 47 18.04 -22.99 -28.14
CA LEU A 47 18.23 -22.49 -29.51
C LEU A 47 16.97 -22.67 -30.39
N ALA A 48 16.30 -23.81 -30.27
CA ALA A 48 15.04 -24.07 -30.98
C ALA A 48 13.90 -23.17 -30.50
N THR A 49 13.80 -22.94 -29.18
CA THR A 49 12.76 -22.09 -28.58
C THR A 49 12.99 -20.62 -28.92
N ASN A 50 14.25 -20.15 -28.98
CA ASN A 50 14.58 -18.81 -29.46
C ASN A 50 14.30 -18.63 -30.97
N SER A 51 14.48 -19.69 -31.77
CA SER A 51 14.10 -19.67 -33.19
C SER A 51 12.58 -19.56 -33.41
N GLY A 52 11.76 -20.08 -32.49
CA GLY A 52 10.30 -19.96 -32.56
C GLY A 52 9.77 -18.61 -32.05
N LEU A 53 10.47 -17.98 -31.11
CA LEU A 53 9.99 -16.77 -30.43
C LEU A 53 10.45 -15.46 -31.10
N VAL A 54 11.60 -15.45 -31.78
CA VAL A 54 12.15 -14.22 -32.39
C VAL A 54 11.50 -13.88 -33.75
N GLY A 55 10.83 -14.83 -34.41
CA GLY A 55 10.16 -14.61 -35.71
C GLY A 55 8.66 -14.32 -35.66
N VAL A 56 7.98 -14.51 -34.52
CA VAL A 56 6.51 -14.43 -34.42
C VAL A 56 6.03 -13.07 -33.87
N VAL A 57 6.92 -12.24 -33.33
CA VAL A 57 6.53 -11.00 -32.63
C VAL A 57 6.31 -9.80 -33.56
N THR A 58 6.62 -9.90 -34.86
CA THR A 58 6.40 -8.76 -35.76
C THR A 58 5.10 -8.79 -36.56
N HIS A 59 4.39 -9.92 -36.66
CA HIS A 59 3.12 -9.97 -37.39
C HIS A 59 2.20 -11.12 -36.94
N SER A 60 1.39 -10.93 -35.88
CA SER A 60 0.11 -11.65 -35.77
C SER A 60 -0.78 -11.14 -34.64
N CYS A 61 -1.26 -9.89 -34.76
CA CYS A 61 -2.68 -9.70 -34.45
C CYS A 61 -3.43 -10.45 -35.55
N LYS A 62 -3.70 -11.73 -35.35
CA LYS A 62 -4.74 -12.40 -36.11
C LYS A 62 -6.05 -11.85 -35.55
N ASP A 63 -6.43 -10.69 -36.08
CA ASP A 63 -7.65 -9.95 -35.79
C ASP A 63 -8.83 -10.69 -36.46
N GLU A 64 -8.99 -11.98 -36.12
CA GLU A 64 -10.22 -12.68 -36.39
C GLU A 64 -11.19 -12.12 -35.36
N THR A 65 -11.92 -11.09 -35.76
CA THR A 65 -13.11 -10.66 -35.02
C THR A 65 -13.91 -11.93 -34.78
N ARG A 66 -14.03 -12.33 -33.51
CA ARG A 66 -14.62 -13.62 -33.08
C ARG A 66 -16.08 -13.84 -33.50
N TYR A 67 -16.64 -12.90 -34.26
CA TYR A 67 -18.01 -12.80 -34.73
C TYR A 67 -18.12 -12.57 -36.25
N GLY A 68 -17.05 -12.75 -37.04
CA GLY A 68 -17.12 -12.69 -38.50
C GLY A 68 -17.33 -11.29 -39.09
N VAL A 69 -16.94 -10.24 -38.37
CA VAL A 69 -17.01 -8.85 -38.86
C VAL A 69 -15.67 -8.50 -39.49
N THR A 70 -15.56 -8.68 -40.80
CA THR A 70 -14.29 -8.55 -41.52
C THR A 70 -13.94 -7.13 -41.92
N ASP A 71 -14.90 -6.19 -41.94
CA ASP A 71 -14.62 -4.81 -42.34
C ASP A 71 -15.52 -3.81 -41.58
N LEU A 72 -14.89 -2.77 -41.04
CA LEU A 72 -15.52 -1.67 -40.32
C LEU A 72 -15.08 -0.38 -40.99
N GLY A 73 -16.04 0.44 -41.43
CA GLY A 73 -15.72 1.72 -42.06
C GLY A 73 -14.88 2.61 -41.14
N VAL A 74 -13.87 3.26 -41.72
CA VAL A 74 -12.91 4.13 -41.00
C VAL A 74 -13.62 5.19 -40.16
N GLU A 75 -14.74 5.72 -40.65
CA GLU A 75 -15.59 6.69 -39.94
C GLU A 75 -16.18 6.14 -38.63
N VAL A 76 -16.57 4.86 -38.60
CA VAL A 76 -17.12 4.22 -37.40
C VAL A 76 -16.03 4.03 -36.36
N VAL A 77 -14.84 3.60 -36.79
CA VAL A 77 -13.66 3.48 -35.90
C VAL A 77 -13.28 4.84 -35.33
N ASN A 78 -13.27 5.89 -36.16
CA ASN A 78 -13.01 7.26 -35.72
C ASN A 78 -14.07 7.74 -34.70
N TYR A 79 -15.35 7.44 -34.94
CA TYR A 79 -16.42 7.79 -34.02
C TYR A 79 -16.30 7.06 -32.67
N VAL A 80 -15.99 5.76 -32.68
CA VAL A 80 -15.75 4.98 -31.44
C VAL A 80 -14.52 5.50 -30.70
N SER A 81 -13.46 5.87 -31.42
CA SER A 81 -12.27 6.53 -30.85
C SER A 81 -12.65 7.83 -30.16
N HIS A 82 -13.44 8.68 -30.82
CA HIS A 82 -13.90 9.93 -30.24
C HIS A 82 -14.82 9.71 -29.03
N ALA A 83 -15.74 8.75 -29.09
CA ALA A 83 -16.58 8.38 -27.95
C ALA A 83 -15.75 7.88 -26.76
N THR A 84 -14.69 7.11 -27.03
CA THR A 84 -13.76 6.63 -26.00
C THR A 84 -12.97 7.79 -25.39
N GLN A 85 -12.48 8.72 -26.21
CA GLN A 85 -11.83 9.95 -25.76
C GLN A 85 -12.76 10.78 -24.86
N GLN A 86 -14.02 10.99 -25.27
CA GLN A 86 -15.01 11.71 -24.48
C GLN A 86 -15.30 11.01 -23.15
N ARG A 87 -15.38 9.66 -23.15
CA ARG A 87 -15.53 8.90 -21.91
C ARG A 87 -14.34 9.08 -20.97
N LEU A 88 -13.12 9.06 -21.48
CA LEU A 88 -11.91 9.29 -20.68
C LEU A 88 -11.84 10.73 -20.15
N GLN A 89 -12.23 11.72 -20.96
CA GLN A 89 -12.29 13.12 -20.55
C GLN A 89 -13.28 13.34 -19.41
N ASN A 90 -14.50 12.78 -19.52
CA ASN A 90 -15.51 12.86 -18.47
C ASN A 90 -15.05 12.16 -17.18
N LEU A 91 -14.39 11.00 -17.29
CA LEU A 91 -13.80 10.33 -16.14
C LEU A 91 -12.73 11.20 -15.45
N LEU A 92 -11.85 11.83 -16.23
CA LEU A 92 -10.82 12.75 -15.70
C LEU A 92 -11.43 13.97 -15.02
N GLU A 93 -12.51 14.52 -15.55
CA GLU A 93 -13.26 15.63 -14.96
C GLU A 93 -13.80 15.26 -13.58
N LYS A 94 -14.51 14.12 -13.46
CA LYS A 94 -15.01 13.61 -12.17
C LYS A 94 -13.88 13.36 -11.17
N VAL A 95 -12.78 12.77 -11.63
CA VAL A 95 -11.63 12.50 -10.76
C VAL A 95 -10.97 13.79 -10.29
N SER A 96 -10.92 14.81 -11.15
CA SER A 96 -10.46 16.16 -10.77
C SER A 96 -11.39 16.79 -9.73
N GLU A 97 -12.72 16.72 -9.90
CA GLU A 97 -13.68 17.21 -8.92
C GLU A 97 -13.48 16.55 -7.55
N VAL A 98 -13.35 15.23 -7.50
CA VAL A 98 -13.09 14.49 -6.25
C VAL A 98 -11.75 14.89 -5.63
N ALA A 99 -10.70 15.02 -6.44
CA ALA A 99 -9.40 15.47 -5.95
C ALA A 99 -9.45 16.91 -5.42
N GLN A 100 -10.23 17.80 -6.04
CA GLN A 100 -10.45 19.16 -5.56
C GLN A 100 -11.23 19.17 -4.25
N GLN A 101 -12.34 18.42 -4.17
CA GLN A 101 -13.17 18.30 -2.95
C GLN A 101 -12.35 17.87 -1.74
N LYS A 102 -11.42 16.92 -1.91
CA LYS A 102 -10.52 16.48 -0.84
C LYS A 102 -9.52 17.54 -0.39
N ASN A 103 -9.21 18.51 -1.25
CA ASN A 103 -8.32 19.63 -0.96
C ASN A 103 -9.08 20.89 -0.52
N ILE A 104 -10.43 20.87 -0.49
CA ILE A 104 -11.24 21.95 0.07
C ILE A 104 -10.90 22.04 1.56
N THR A 105 -10.23 23.12 1.91
CA THR A 105 -9.99 23.48 3.30
C THR A 105 -11.24 24.20 3.77
N PHE A 106 -12.08 23.53 4.56
CA PHE A 106 -13.32 24.08 5.14
C PHE A 106 -13.06 25.14 6.22
N LYS A 107 -12.18 26.11 5.94
CA LYS A 107 -11.86 27.24 6.82
C LYS A 107 -12.68 28.49 6.53
N ASP A 108 -13.59 28.43 5.56
CA ASP A 108 -14.55 29.52 5.32
C ASP A 108 -15.74 29.35 6.26
N ASP A 109 -16.09 30.43 6.97
CA ASP A 109 -17.14 30.53 7.99
C ASP A 109 -18.57 30.31 7.44
N ASN A 110 -18.74 30.00 6.16
CA ASN A 110 -20.04 29.88 5.49
C ASN A 110 -20.52 28.43 5.33
N TYR A 111 -19.80 27.43 5.86
CA TYR A 111 -20.21 26.02 5.79
C TYR A 111 -20.82 25.57 7.12
N GLU A 112 -22.13 25.32 7.15
CA GLU A 112 -22.78 24.68 8.29
C GLU A 112 -22.44 23.18 8.32
N GLN A 113 -22.01 22.69 9.49
CA GLN A 113 -21.78 21.26 9.69
C GLN A 113 -23.12 20.51 9.67
N SER A 114 -23.42 19.83 8.56
CA SER A 114 -24.67 19.10 8.38
C SER A 114 -24.79 17.82 9.22
N SER A 115 -23.65 17.24 9.64
CA SER A 115 -23.65 16.01 10.44
C SER A 115 -22.35 15.83 11.23
N ASP A 116 -22.48 15.45 12.50
CA ASP A 116 -21.35 15.25 13.42
C ASP A 116 -21.03 13.76 13.68
N VAL A 117 -21.21 12.92 12.65
CA VAL A 117 -20.98 11.46 12.73
C VAL A 117 -19.58 11.12 13.24
N ARG A 118 -18.57 11.94 12.89
CA ARG A 118 -17.18 11.71 13.31
C ARG A 118 -17.00 11.87 14.81
N VAL A 119 -17.58 12.89 15.43
CA VAL A 119 -17.51 13.07 16.88
C VAL A 119 -18.39 12.05 17.58
N GLN A 120 -19.57 11.72 17.04
CA GLN A 120 -20.40 10.64 17.55
C GLN A 120 -19.65 9.30 17.57
N LEU A 121 -18.93 8.93 16.50
CA LEU A 121 -18.09 7.72 16.49
C LEU A 121 -17.00 7.76 17.56
N LYS A 122 -16.34 8.91 17.75
CA LYS A 122 -15.35 9.08 18.81
C LYS A 122 -15.96 8.94 20.21
N PHE A 123 -17.19 9.39 20.40
CA PHE A 123 -17.91 9.19 21.65
C PHE A 123 -18.20 7.71 21.92
N PHE A 124 -18.61 6.95 20.91
CA PHE A 124 -18.76 5.50 21.04
C PHE A 124 -17.43 4.79 21.34
N GLU A 125 -16.34 5.20 20.70
CA GLU A 125 -15.00 4.69 21.00
C GLU A 125 -14.60 4.97 22.47
N GLN A 126 -14.93 6.14 23.00
CA GLN A 126 -14.71 6.48 24.41
C GLN A 126 -15.57 5.63 25.35
N LEU A 127 -16.83 5.35 25.00
CA LEU A 127 -17.70 4.47 25.78
C LEU A 127 -17.15 3.05 25.84
N ASP A 128 -16.65 2.52 24.73
CA ASP A 128 -16.05 1.18 24.68
C ASP A 128 -14.77 1.11 25.54
N GLN A 129 -13.95 2.16 25.53
CA GLN A 129 -12.78 2.27 26.42
C GLN A 129 -13.18 2.31 27.90
N LEU A 130 -14.24 3.05 28.26
CA LEU A 130 -14.74 3.09 29.63
C LEU A 130 -15.36 1.74 30.07
N GLU A 131 -16.07 1.06 29.18
CA GLU A 131 -16.59 -0.28 29.48
C GLU A 131 -15.46 -1.28 29.72
N LYS A 132 -14.41 -1.22 28.90
CA LYS A 132 -13.20 -2.04 29.09
C LYS A 132 -12.51 -1.74 30.42
N GLN A 133 -12.32 -0.47 30.76
CA GLN A 133 -11.73 -0.07 32.05
C GLN A 133 -12.54 -0.58 33.24
N ARG A 134 -13.87 -0.49 33.18
CA ARG A 134 -14.76 -1.00 34.24
C ARG A 134 -14.59 -2.52 34.42
N LYS A 135 -14.49 -3.29 33.33
CA LYS A 135 -14.26 -4.75 33.40
C LYS A 135 -12.88 -5.07 34.00
N GLU A 136 -11.83 -4.39 33.55
CA GLU A 136 -10.47 -4.55 34.10
C GLU A 136 -10.40 -4.19 35.60
N GLU A 137 -11.11 -3.14 36.02
CA GLU A 137 -11.19 -2.74 37.43
C GLU A 137 -11.95 -3.78 38.27
N GLN A 138 -13.05 -4.33 37.77
CA GLN A 138 -13.77 -5.43 38.43
C GLN A 138 -12.89 -6.67 38.60
N GLU A 139 -12.16 -7.07 37.55
CA GLU A 139 -11.22 -8.19 37.62
C GLU A 139 -10.11 -7.94 38.67
N ARG A 140 -9.56 -6.72 38.67
CA ARG A 140 -8.57 -6.28 39.66
C ARG A 140 -9.13 -6.31 41.08
N GLU A 141 -10.35 -5.84 41.28
CA GLU A 141 -11.02 -5.83 42.58
C GLU A 141 -11.24 -7.26 43.11
N ILE A 142 -11.71 -8.18 42.27
CA ILE A 142 -11.87 -9.60 42.62
C ILE A 142 -10.54 -10.19 43.07
N LEU A 143 -9.47 -9.94 42.30
CA LEU A 143 -8.15 -10.47 42.58
C LEU A 143 -7.58 -9.92 43.90
N LEU A 144 -7.79 -8.63 44.16
CA LEU A 144 -7.38 -7.95 45.39
C LEU A 144 -8.21 -8.39 46.60
N LYS A 145 -9.52 -8.63 46.42
CA LYS A 145 -10.43 -9.19 47.43
C LYS A 145 -10.04 -10.61 47.81
N ALA A 146 -9.68 -11.46 46.84
CA ALA A 146 -9.16 -12.79 47.08
C ALA A 146 -7.84 -12.75 47.88
N ALA A 147 -6.92 -11.84 47.53
CA ALA A 147 -5.64 -11.68 48.21
C ALA A 147 -5.78 -11.18 49.68
N LYS A 148 -6.80 -10.38 49.98
CA LYS A 148 -7.10 -9.87 51.34
C LYS A 148 -7.86 -10.88 52.21
N SER A 149 -8.43 -11.94 51.63
CA SER A 149 -9.14 -12.95 52.41
C SER A 149 -8.20 -13.68 53.37
N ARG A 150 -8.52 -13.64 54.66
CA ARG A 150 -7.83 -14.40 55.71
C ARG A 150 -8.58 -15.72 55.93
N ALA A 151 -8.64 -16.59 54.92
CA ALA A 151 -9.13 -17.94 55.13
C ALA A 151 -8.00 -18.78 55.76
N ARG A 152 -8.25 -19.30 56.97
CA ARG A 152 -7.32 -20.18 57.68
C ARG A 152 -7.49 -21.59 57.10
N GLN A 153 -6.40 -22.07 56.50
CA GLN A 153 -6.10 -23.44 56.10
C GLN A 153 -6.56 -23.89 54.69
N GLU A 154 -5.55 -24.08 53.84
CA GLU A 154 -5.44 -24.99 52.68
C GLU A 154 -6.51 -24.93 51.57
N ASP A 155 -6.27 -24.05 50.59
CA ASP A 155 -6.68 -24.31 49.20
C ASP A 155 -5.52 -23.92 48.26
N PRO A 156 -4.90 -24.87 47.52
CA PRO A 156 -3.81 -24.57 46.58
C PRO A 156 -4.21 -23.52 45.54
N GLU A 157 -5.51 -23.39 45.22
CA GLU A 157 -6.02 -22.37 44.32
C GLU A 157 -5.95 -20.95 44.92
N GLN A 158 -6.21 -20.79 46.22
CA GLN A 158 -6.07 -19.49 46.90
C GLN A 158 -4.61 -19.02 46.95
N LEU A 159 -3.66 -19.95 47.12
CA LEU A 159 -2.24 -19.61 47.12
C LEU A 159 -1.79 -19.14 45.73
N ARG A 160 -2.27 -19.80 44.66
CA ARG A 160 -2.08 -19.34 43.28
C ARG A 160 -2.71 -17.97 43.02
N LEU A 161 -3.93 -17.71 43.50
CA LEU A 161 -4.57 -16.39 43.37
C LEU A 161 -3.78 -15.30 44.09
N LYS A 162 -3.29 -15.57 45.31
CA LYS A 162 -2.46 -14.64 46.08
C LYS A 162 -1.11 -14.38 45.42
N GLN A 163 -0.49 -15.39 44.82
CA GLN A 163 0.74 -15.23 44.03
C GLN A 163 0.48 -14.40 42.77
N LYS A 164 -0.59 -14.70 42.03
CA LYS A 164 -1.03 -13.94 40.85
C LYS A 164 -1.32 -12.48 41.20
N ALA A 165 -1.87 -12.20 42.38
CA ALA A 165 -2.09 -10.83 42.88
C ALA A 165 -0.79 -10.07 43.17
N LYS A 166 0.20 -10.72 43.79
CA LYS A 166 1.52 -10.12 43.99
C LYS A 166 2.23 -9.84 42.68
N GLU A 167 2.17 -10.78 41.74
CA GLU A 167 2.76 -10.64 40.40
C GLU A 167 2.10 -9.49 39.61
N MET A 168 0.75 -9.42 39.61
CA MET A 168 0.02 -8.33 38.98
C MET A 168 0.41 -6.96 39.58
N GLN A 169 0.52 -6.86 40.91
CA GLN A 169 0.94 -5.63 41.58
C GLN A 169 2.39 -5.24 41.19
N GLN A 170 3.29 -6.22 41.10
CA GLN A 170 4.67 -5.99 40.70
C GLN A 170 4.76 -5.56 39.22
N GLN A 171 3.99 -6.19 38.34
CA GLN A 171 3.91 -5.83 36.93
C GLN A 171 3.36 -4.41 36.74
N GLU A 172 2.34 -4.02 37.49
CA GLU A 172 1.77 -2.66 37.45
C GLU A 172 2.78 -1.60 37.91
N LEU A 173 3.49 -1.84 39.03
CA LEU A 173 4.55 -0.94 39.49
C LEU A 173 5.68 -0.83 38.46
N ALA A 174 6.05 -1.94 37.81
CA ALA A 174 7.05 -1.94 36.75
C ALA A 174 6.57 -1.15 35.52
N GLN A 175 5.29 -1.29 35.15
CA GLN A 175 4.70 -0.58 34.03
C GLN A 175 4.57 0.93 34.31
N MET A 176 4.19 1.32 35.54
CA MET A 176 4.19 2.71 35.99
C MET A 176 5.58 3.31 35.90
N ARG A 177 6.60 2.62 36.43
CA ARG A 177 8.00 3.06 36.34
C ARG A 177 8.46 3.20 34.88
N GLN A 178 8.03 2.30 34.00
CA GLN A 178 8.36 2.38 32.56
C GLN A 178 7.69 3.58 31.89
N ARG A 179 6.40 3.85 32.19
CA ARG A 179 5.70 5.04 31.68
C ARG A 179 6.37 6.32 32.18
N GLU A 180 6.73 6.39 33.45
CA GLU A 180 7.46 7.52 34.02
C GLU A 180 8.82 7.72 33.33
N ALA A 181 9.59 6.65 33.15
CA ALA A 181 10.85 6.70 32.42
C ALA A 181 10.68 7.20 30.97
N ASN A 182 9.63 6.76 30.27
CA ASN A 182 9.32 7.23 28.91
C ASN A 182 8.92 8.72 28.90
N MET A 183 8.13 9.18 29.87
CA MET A 183 7.78 10.59 30.01
C MET A 183 9.00 11.45 30.28
N THR A 184 9.90 11.01 31.18
CA THR A 184 11.17 11.68 31.45
C THR A 184 12.09 11.68 30.23
N ALA A 185 12.16 10.58 29.47
CA ALA A 185 12.94 10.50 28.25
C ALA A 185 12.43 11.47 27.17
N LEU A 186 11.11 11.58 26.98
CA LEU A 186 10.50 12.54 26.05
C LEU A 186 10.78 13.99 26.46
N ALA A 187 10.71 14.30 27.77
CA ALA A 187 11.07 15.62 28.28
C ALA A 187 12.57 15.93 28.08
N ALA A 188 13.45 14.93 28.24
CA ALA A 188 14.90 15.07 28.10
C ALA A 188 15.39 15.15 26.64
N ILE A 189 14.67 14.53 25.69
CA ILE A 189 15.04 14.54 24.26
C ILE A 189 14.98 15.96 23.66
N GLY A 190 14.11 16.84 24.19
CA GLY A 190 14.00 18.24 23.80
C GLY A 190 13.74 18.51 22.31
N PRO A 191 13.48 19.77 21.89
CA PRO A 191 13.34 20.11 20.47
C PRO A 191 14.67 19.91 19.73
N ARG A 192 14.82 18.75 19.09
CA ARG A 192 16.05 18.42 18.37
C ARG A 192 16.16 19.27 17.10
N LYS A 193 17.01 20.30 17.14
CA LYS A 193 17.45 21.06 15.97
C LYS A 193 18.11 20.09 14.99
N LYS A 194 17.44 19.77 13.88
CA LYS A 194 18.07 18.97 12.81
C LYS A 194 19.31 19.74 12.36
N ARG A 195 20.51 19.20 12.65
CA ARG A 195 21.76 19.65 12.03
C ARG A 195 21.54 19.46 10.52
N LYS A 196 21.39 20.57 9.80
CA LYS A 196 21.49 20.58 8.34
C LYS A 196 22.91 20.12 8.02
N ASN A 197 23.04 18.99 7.35
CA ASN A 197 24.31 18.60 6.76
C ASN A 197 24.71 19.71 5.78
N LEU A 198 25.91 20.21 6.00
CA LEU A 198 26.59 21.26 5.28
C LEU A 198 26.97 20.72 3.90
N ASP A 199 26.23 21.11 2.85
CA ASP A 199 26.85 21.54 1.59
C ASP A 199 25.85 22.30 0.71
N SER A 200 26.36 23.27 -0.05
CA SER A 200 25.70 24.15 -1.04
C SER A 200 25.12 25.50 -0.53
N PRO A 201 25.61 26.66 -1.05
CA PRO A 201 25.24 27.99 -0.57
C PRO A 201 24.15 28.67 -1.43
N SER A 202 23.16 29.29 -0.78
CA SER A 202 22.87 30.73 -0.98
C SER A 202 21.81 31.24 -0.01
N SER A 203 22.23 32.30 0.69
CA SER A 203 21.59 33.41 1.41
C SER A 203 20.13 33.73 1.01
N SER A 204 19.22 34.27 1.85
CA SER A 204 19.33 35.08 3.07
C SER A 204 17.95 35.28 3.75
N ALA A 205 18.03 35.75 5.01
CA ALA A 205 17.07 36.58 5.78
C ALA A 205 15.96 35.90 6.63
N SER A 206 16.25 35.81 7.94
CA SER A 206 15.60 36.50 9.09
C SER A 206 14.09 36.78 9.04
N ALA A 207 13.29 36.71 10.11
CA ALA A 207 13.54 36.69 11.54
C ALA A 207 12.21 36.35 12.26
N GLU A 208 12.33 35.75 13.46
CA GLU A 208 11.58 35.98 14.70
C GLU A 208 10.03 36.02 14.71
N VAL A 209 9.42 35.36 15.71
CA VAL A 209 8.59 36.01 16.74
C VAL A 209 8.14 34.94 17.74
N THR A 210 8.92 34.90 18.82
CA THR A 210 8.53 34.64 20.22
C THR A 210 7.22 35.35 20.58
N PHE A 211 6.34 34.73 21.39
CA PHE A 211 5.90 35.40 22.62
C PHE A 211 5.27 34.44 23.65
N SER A 212 5.87 34.49 24.82
CA SER A 212 5.42 33.94 26.10
C SER A 212 4.44 34.92 26.76
N THR A 213 3.40 34.40 27.41
CA THR A 213 2.51 35.17 28.29
C THR A 213 3.20 35.53 29.61
N GLY A 214 3.24 36.82 29.95
CA GLY A 214 3.69 37.37 31.23
C GLY A 214 3.15 38.78 31.45
N SER A 215 2.56 38.99 32.63
CA SER A 215 1.76 40.12 33.13
C SER A 215 2.49 41.48 33.22
N GLY A 216 1.76 42.59 33.00
CA GLY A 216 2.21 43.95 33.34
C GLY A 216 1.31 45.07 32.79
N THR A 217 0.86 45.96 33.69
CA THR A 217 -0.13 47.05 33.57
C THR A 217 0.32 48.32 32.81
N GLY A 218 -0.62 49.02 32.15
CA GLY A 218 -0.57 50.49 31.94
C GLY A 218 -0.92 50.99 30.52
N PRO A 219 -1.65 52.13 30.33
CA PRO A 219 -2.54 52.31 29.17
C PRO A 219 -2.09 53.35 28.13
N SER A 220 -2.80 53.32 26.99
CA SER A 220 -3.27 54.45 26.16
C SER A 220 -2.74 54.64 24.71
N LEU A 221 -3.71 54.50 23.79
CA LEU A 221 -3.99 55.24 22.54
C LEU A 221 -3.35 54.81 21.19
N PRO A 222 -4.07 55.04 20.06
CA PRO A 222 -4.10 54.14 18.91
C PRO A 222 -3.60 54.78 17.60
N GLY A 223 -3.25 53.96 16.60
CA GLY A 223 -2.96 54.49 15.26
C GLY A 223 -2.78 53.43 14.17
N GLY A 224 -3.80 53.30 13.31
CA GLY A 224 -3.65 52.99 11.87
C GLY A 224 -3.71 51.51 11.44
N PRO A 225 -4.63 51.12 10.51
CA PRO A 225 -4.72 49.75 10.02
C PRO A 225 -3.67 49.51 8.92
N GLY A 226 -2.73 48.61 9.19
CA GLY A 226 -1.80 48.09 8.20
C GLY A 226 -2.51 47.12 7.24
N SER A 227 -2.54 47.48 5.96
CA SER A 227 -3.01 46.65 4.85
C SER A 227 -2.32 45.28 4.83
N SER A 228 -3.12 44.22 4.88
CA SER A 228 -2.71 42.82 4.78
C SER A 228 -2.10 42.54 3.39
N GLY A 229 -0.80 42.32 3.33
CA GLY A 229 -0.12 41.84 2.11
C GLY A 229 -0.58 40.44 1.74
N SER A 230 -1.47 40.31 0.75
CA SER A 230 -1.78 39.01 0.15
C SER A 230 -0.56 38.52 -0.64
N ARG A 231 0.07 37.44 -0.19
CA ARG A 231 1.05 36.71 -1.03
C ARG A 231 0.33 36.16 -2.26
N PRO A 232 0.91 36.24 -3.47
CA PRO A 232 0.31 35.69 -4.68
C PRO A 232 0.07 34.19 -4.50
N THR A 233 -1.17 33.76 -4.67
CA THR A 233 -1.59 32.37 -4.60
C THR A 233 -1.00 31.62 -5.80
N ARG A 234 0.15 31.00 -5.58
CA ARG A 234 0.73 30.07 -6.56
C ARG A 234 -0.35 29.04 -6.89
N GLN A 235 -0.79 28.98 -8.16
CA GLN A 235 -1.79 28.02 -8.62
C GLN A 235 -1.38 26.63 -8.14
N ARG A 236 -2.13 26.09 -7.16
CA ARG A 236 -1.90 24.75 -6.63
C ARG A 236 -2.36 23.77 -7.70
N ILE A 237 -1.42 23.06 -8.31
CA ILE A 237 -1.73 21.93 -9.20
C ILE A 237 -2.51 20.91 -8.37
N THR A 238 -3.75 20.60 -8.79
CA THR A 238 -4.55 19.53 -8.19
C THR A 238 -3.88 18.20 -8.49
N ARG A 239 -3.33 17.54 -7.47
CA ARG A 239 -2.75 16.20 -7.61
C ARG A 239 -3.86 15.16 -7.48
N VAL A 240 -4.03 14.37 -8.53
CA VAL A 240 -4.93 13.21 -8.55
C VAL A 240 -4.18 11.98 -8.06
N ASN A 241 -4.79 11.22 -7.14
CA ASN A 241 -4.27 9.94 -6.65
C ASN A 241 -5.09 8.77 -7.18
N LEU A 242 -4.52 7.57 -7.09
CA LEU A 242 -5.23 6.32 -7.43
C LEU A 242 -6.55 6.16 -6.67
N ARG A 243 -6.60 6.57 -5.39
CA ARG A 243 -7.84 6.53 -4.60
C ARG A 243 -8.97 7.38 -5.19
N ASP A 244 -8.65 8.49 -5.83
CA ASP A 244 -9.64 9.39 -6.43
C ASP A 244 -10.25 8.70 -7.67
N LEU A 245 -9.41 8.04 -8.48
CA LEU A 245 -9.85 7.23 -9.60
C LEU A 245 -10.71 6.03 -9.17
N LEU A 246 -10.28 5.28 -8.16
CA LEU A 246 -11.03 4.12 -7.67
C LEU A 246 -12.43 4.52 -7.14
N PHE A 247 -12.52 5.63 -6.42
CA PHE A 247 -13.79 6.17 -5.95
C PHE A 247 -14.74 6.53 -7.10
N CYS A 248 -14.24 7.19 -8.15
CA CYS A 248 -15.05 7.51 -9.33
C CYS A 248 -15.55 6.25 -10.05
N LEU A 249 -14.70 5.23 -10.17
CA LEU A 249 -15.06 3.96 -10.80
C LEU A 249 -16.06 3.14 -9.99
N GLU A 250 -15.99 3.21 -8.66
CA GLU A 250 -16.96 2.57 -7.76
C GLU A 250 -18.36 3.19 -7.89
N ASN A 251 -18.45 4.50 -8.04
CA ASN A 251 -19.73 5.22 -8.11
C ASN A 251 -20.41 5.13 -9.49
N GLU A 252 -19.68 4.75 -10.54
CA GLU A 252 -20.21 4.63 -11.89
C GLU A 252 -20.85 3.24 -12.12
N ARG A 253 -22.11 3.22 -12.58
CA ARG A 253 -22.86 1.98 -12.82
C ARG A 253 -22.13 0.95 -13.71
N PHE A 254 -21.42 1.42 -14.73
CA PHE A 254 -20.76 0.54 -15.71
C PHE A 254 -19.39 0.02 -15.26
N THR A 255 -18.71 0.73 -14.37
CA THR A 255 -17.32 0.42 -13.95
C THR A 255 -17.24 -0.13 -12.52
N SER A 256 -18.30 0.06 -11.71
CA SER A 256 -18.45 -0.46 -10.34
C SER A 256 -18.27 -1.98 -10.19
N ARG A 257 -18.53 -2.74 -11.25
CA ARG A 257 -18.38 -4.20 -11.30
C ARG A 257 -17.30 -4.66 -12.27
N SER A 258 -16.46 -3.74 -12.73
CA SER A 258 -15.41 -4.06 -13.70
C SER A 258 -14.26 -4.80 -13.03
N HIS A 259 -13.67 -5.75 -13.76
CA HIS A 259 -12.43 -6.41 -13.32
C HIS A 259 -11.29 -5.42 -13.07
N PHE A 260 -11.28 -4.29 -13.79
CA PHE A 260 -10.29 -3.24 -13.60
C PHE A 260 -10.37 -2.66 -12.19
N LEU A 261 -11.58 -2.35 -11.69
CA LEU A 261 -11.79 -1.85 -10.33
C LEU A 261 -11.35 -2.87 -9.28
N TYR A 262 -11.74 -4.14 -9.43
CA TYR A 262 -11.37 -5.19 -8.47
C TYR A 262 -9.86 -5.42 -8.41
N LYS A 263 -9.15 -5.38 -9.54
CA LYS A 263 -7.67 -5.41 -9.55
C LYS A 263 -7.06 -4.20 -8.86
N GLY A 264 -7.73 -3.03 -8.94
CA GLY A 264 -7.32 -1.82 -8.24
C GLY A 264 -7.39 -1.92 -6.72
N PHE A 265 -8.34 -2.69 -6.17
CA PHE A 265 -8.47 -2.91 -4.72
C PHE A 265 -7.48 -3.94 -4.15
N LEU A 266 -6.86 -4.76 -4.99
CA LEU A 266 -5.93 -5.83 -4.60
C LEU A 266 -4.46 -5.38 -4.56
N LYS A 267 -4.18 -4.09 -4.80
CA LYS A 267 -2.86 -3.46 -4.70
C LYS A 267 -2.75 -2.62 -3.44
#